data_AF-A0A850X9P1-F1
#
_entry.id   AF-A0A850X9P1-F1
#
_cell.length_a   1.000
_cell.length_b   1.000
_cell.length_c   1.000
_cell.angle_alpha   90.00
_cell.angle_beta   90.00
_cell.angle_gamma   90.00
#
_symmetry.space_group_name_H-M   'P 1'
#
loop_
_entity.id
_entity.type
_entity.pdbx_description
1 polymer ?
#
loop_
_entity_poly.entity_id
_entity_poly.type
_entity_poly.pdbx_seq_one_letter_code
_entity_poly.pdbx_strand_id
1 'polypeptide(L)'
;CRFETCWPALMKDSHGVVIVFNPELPGHLKEIETWYSCFVQQQRLLDSQCLLIAHHKPGSVGHTEDLSLAYPLNKLKLVHSNLEEDAEDVRMEFIKYFRSIITFINESREKEEMSIIS
;
A
#
# COMPACT_ATOMS: atom_id res chain seq x y z
N CYS A 1 -4.14 16.72 8.78
CA CYS A 1 -4.66 16.77 7.40
C CYS A 1 -6.13 17.21 7.39
N ARG A 2 -6.52 18.16 6.51
CA ARG A 2 -7.88 18.76 6.45
C ARG A 2 -9.04 17.75 6.29
N PHE A 3 -8.76 16.55 5.79
CA PHE A 3 -9.74 15.51 5.46
C PHE A 3 -9.68 14.28 6.37
N GLU A 4 -8.97 14.36 7.51
CA GLU A 4 -8.85 13.26 8.47
C GLU A 4 -10.19 12.75 8.99
N THR A 5 -11.19 13.63 9.07
CA THR A 5 -12.55 13.27 9.48
C THR A 5 -13.22 12.25 8.57
N CYS A 6 -12.76 12.11 7.31
CA CYS A 6 -13.28 11.14 6.36
C CYS A 6 -12.53 9.79 6.40
N TRP A 7 -11.39 9.70 7.09
CA TRP A 7 -10.58 8.49 7.10
C TRP A 7 -11.32 7.24 7.60
N PRO A 8 -12.15 7.31 8.66
CA PRO A 8 -12.92 6.13 9.09
C PRO A 8 -13.81 5.56 7.99
N ALA A 9 -14.40 6.42 7.15
CA ALA A 9 -15.24 5.98 6.04
C ALA A 9 -14.42 5.32 4.91
N LEU A 10 -13.17 5.76 4.69
CA LEU A 10 -12.25 5.16 3.72
C LEU A 10 -11.66 3.83 4.21
N MET A 11 -11.50 3.67 5.52
CA MET A 11 -10.94 2.47 6.15
C MET A 11 -11.96 1.35 6.31
N LYS A 12 -13.24 1.70 6.46
CA LYS A 12 -14.30 0.73 6.71
C LYS A 12 -14.35 -0.31 5.59
N ASP A 13 -14.32 -1.58 6.00
CA ASP A 13 -14.41 -2.75 5.11
C ASP A 13 -13.30 -2.80 4.03
N SER A 14 -12.16 -2.14 4.28
CA SER A 14 -10.99 -2.21 3.39
C SER A 14 -10.30 -3.56 3.50
N HIS A 15 -10.01 -4.19 2.36
CA HIS A 15 -9.30 -5.47 2.30
C HIS A 15 -7.82 -5.34 1.96
N GLY A 16 -7.38 -4.14 1.59
CA GLY A 16 -6.01 -3.82 1.26
C GLY A 16 -5.80 -2.33 1.09
N VAL A 17 -4.56 -1.89 1.25
CA VAL A 17 -4.14 -0.49 1.16
C VAL A 17 -2.96 -0.36 0.20
N VAL A 18 -3.05 0.60 -0.72
CA VAL A 18 -1.92 1.04 -1.54
C VAL A 18 -1.53 2.44 -1.09
N ILE A 19 -0.32 2.59 -0.57
CA ILE A 19 0.24 3.89 -0.18
C ILE A 19 1.15 4.36 -1.31
N VAL A 20 0.85 5.52 -1.89
CA VAL A 20 1.65 6.13 -2.96
C VAL A 20 2.26 7.43 -2.45
N PHE A 21 3.57 7.60 -2.64
CA PHE A 21 4.27 8.80 -2.20
C PHE A 21 5.36 9.21 -3.19
N ASN A 22 5.74 10.47 -3.16
CA ASN A 22 6.84 10.99 -3.96
C ASN A 22 8.14 10.90 -3.13
N PRO A 23 9.14 10.13 -3.56
CA PRO A 23 10.38 9.96 -2.80
C PRO A 23 11.30 11.19 -2.87
N GLU A 24 11.13 12.09 -3.84
CA GLU A 24 11.89 13.34 -3.94
C GLU A 24 11.42 14.42 -2.96
N LEU A 25 10.29 14.22 -2.28
CA LEU A 25 9.74 15.16 -1.30
C LEU A 25 9.97 14.63 0.13
N PRO A 26 10.95 15.17 0.89
CA PRO A 26 11.31 14.64 2.21
C PRO A 26 10.15 14.57 3.21
N GLY A 27 9.20 15.50 3.10
CA GLY A 27 8.00 15.52 3.95
C GLY A 27 7.12 14.27 3.79
N HIS A 28 7.12 13.66 2.61
CA HIS A 28 6.27 12.52 2.32
C HIS A 28 6.65 11.27 3.12
N LEU A 29 7.93 11.08 3.49
CA LEU A 29 8.35 9.95 4.31
C LEU A 29 7.64 9.94 5.67
N LYS A 30 7.50 11.12 6.29
CA LYS A 30 6.76 11.25 7.56
C LYS A 30 5.24 11.12 7.37
N GLU A 31 4.72 11.54 6.21
CA GLU A 31 3.30 11.39 5.89
C GLU A 31 2.92 9.92 5.69
N ILE A 32 3.73 9.13 5.00
CA ILE A 32 3.46 7.69 4.81
C ILE A 32 3.54 6.90 6.12
N GLU A 33 4.38 7.29 7.08
CA GLU A 33 4.35 6.70 8.43
C GLU A 33 3.00 6.96 9.11
N THR A 34 2.50 8.20 9.00
CA THR A 34 1.19 8.57 9.55
C THR A 34 0.06 7.79 8.88
N TRP A 35 0.08 7.70 7.55
CA TRP A 35 -0.91 6.94 6.80
C TRP A 35 -0.85 5.44 7.11
N TYR A 36 0.35 4.87 7.25
CA TYR A 36 0.49 3.47 7.66
C TYR A 36 -0.11 3.22 9.04
N SER A 37 0.17 4.09 10.02
CA SER A 37 -0.44 3.94 11.35
C SER A 37 -1.97 4.00 11.30
N CYS A 38 -2.55 4.90 10.53
CA CYS A 38 -4.00 5.06 10.45
C CYS A 38 -4.67 3.99 9.59
N PHE A 39 -4.22 3.77 8.36
CA PHE A 39 -4.91 2.90 7.39
C PHE A 39 -4.51 1.43 7.51
N VAL A 40 -3.34 1.10 8.08
CA VAL A 40 -2.85 -0.27 8.19
C VAL A 40 -2.90 -0.77 9.64
N GLN A 41 -2.20 -0.11 10.56
CA GLN A 41 -2.07 -0.61 11.93
C GLN A 41 -3.39 -0.57 12.72
N GLN A 42 -4.12 0.56 12.66
CA GLN A 42 -5.41 0.66 13.35
C GLN A 42 -6.45 -0.32 12.81
N GLN A 43 -6.38 -0.64 11.50
CA GLN A 43 -7.26 -1.62 10.85
C GLN A 43 -6.73 -3.07 10.95
N ARG A 44 -5.54 -3.27 11.54
CA ARG A 44 -4.88 -4.57 11.69
C ARG A 44 -4.71 -5.33 10.37
N LEU A 45 -4.50 -4.60 9.27
CA LEU A 45 -4.19 -5.21 7.99
C LEU A 45 -2.79 -5.84 8.04
N LEU A 46 -2.65 -6.98 7.35
CA LEU A 46 -1.38 -7.67 7.22
C LEU A 46 -0.48 -6.95 6.21
N ASP A 47 0.84 -7.13 6.34
CA ASP A 47 1.80 -6.58 5.38
C ASP A 47 1.52 -7.07 3.94
N SER A 48 1.03 -8.30 3.78
CA SER A 48 0.61 -8.87 2.49
C SER A 48 -0.62 -8.18 1.87
N GLN A 49 -1.41 -7.47 2.67
CA GLN A 49 -2.54 -6.67 2.21
C GLN A 49 -2.14 -5.24 1.85
N CYS A 50 -0.85 -4.91 1.97
CA CYS A 50 -0.34 -3.56 1.78
C CYS A 50 0.65 -3.50 0.60
N LEU A 51 0.60 -2.40 -0.15
CA LEU A 51 1.56 -2.09 -1.21
C LEU A 51 2.06 -0.67 -1.03
N LEU A 52 3.38 -0.48 -1.11
CA LEU A 52 4.01 0.84 -1.05
C LEU A 52 4.54 1.19 -2.44
N ILE A 53 4.19 2.37 -2.95
CA ILE A 53 4.61 2.84 -4.27
C ILE A 53 5.38 4.16 -4.11
N ALA A 54 6.67 4.13 -4.43
CA ALA A 54 7.48 5.33 -4.64
C ALA A 54 7.24 5.83 -6.07
N HIS A 55 6.45 6.89 -6.21
CA HIS A 55 6.09 7.47 -7.50
C HIS A 55 6.97 8.66 -7.85
N HIS A 56 7.80 8.44 -8.86
CA HIS A 56 8.73 9.39 -9.44
C HIS A 56 8.03 10.22 -10.50
N LYS A 57 8.28 11.54 -10.48
CA LYS A 57 7.78 12.41 -11.54
C LYS A 57 8.56 12.19 -12.83
N PRO A 58 7.92 12.35 -14.00
CA PRO A 58 8.63 12.29 -15.27
C PRO A 58 9.82 13.26 -15.31
N GLY A 59 10.97 12.78 -15.79
CA GLY A 59 12.21 13.55 -15.84
C GLY A 59 12.90 13.78 -14.49
N SER A 60 12.43 13.17 -13.40
CA SER A 60 13.20 13.16 -12.15
C SER A 60 14.41 12.25 -12.30
N VAL A 61 15.61 12.77 -12.02
CA VAL A 61 16.87 12.00 -11.98
C VAL A 61 16.97 11.21 -10.65
N GLY A 62 15.84 10.72 -10.14
CA GLY A 62 15.72 10.19 -8.79
C GLY A 62 16.68 9.04 -8.56
N HIS A 63 17.68 9.25 -7.70
CA HIS A 63 18.52 8.17 -7.20
C HIS A 63 17.64 7.23 -6.37
N THR A 64 17.22 6.12 -6.97
CA THR A 64 16.40 5.08 -6.32
C THR A 64 17.13 4.40 -5.15
N GLU A 65 18.44 4.62 -5.03
CA GLU A 65 19.35 3.82 -4.20
C GLU A 65 19.37 4.22 -2.70
N ASP A 66 18.85 5.40 -2.32
CA ASP A 66 18.97 5.94 -0.95
C ASP A 66 17.65 6.11 -0.19
N LEU A 67 16.60 5.35 -0.53
CA LEU A 67 15.34 5.44 0.21
C LEU A 67 15.39 4.68 1.54
N SER A 68 15.72 5.38 2.63
CA SER A 68 15.66 4.81 3.99
C SER A 68 14.24 4.86 4.56
N LEU A 69 13.51 3.75 4.44
CA LEU A 69 12.18 3.61 5.03
C LEU A 69 12.27 3.24 6.52
N ALA A 70 11.50 3.94 7.35
CA ALA A 70 11.35 3.60 8.76
C ALA A 70 10.70 2.23 8.94
N TYR A 71 11.00 1.56 10.05
CA TYR A 71 10.18 0.42 10.48
C TYR A 71 8.78 0.93 10.89
N PRO A 72 7.69 0.28 10.48
CA PRO A 72 7.61 -1.01 9.77
C PRO A 72 7.47 -0.93 8.24
N LEU A 73 7.49 0.27 7.64
CA LEU A 73 7.31 0.46 6.19
C LEU A 73 8.32 -0.34 5.35
N ASN A 74 9.53 -0.55 5.86
CA ASN A 74 10.57 -1.34 5.19
C ASN A 74 10.24 -2.83 5.02
N LYS A 75 9.18 -3.34 5.67
CA LYS A 75 8.65 -4.71 5.45
C LYS A 75 7.70 -4.79 4.28
N LEU A 76 7.11 -3.66 3.89
CA LEU A 76 6.16 -3.63 2.80
C LEU A 76 6.87 -3.83 1.47
N LYS A 77 6.16 -4.42 0.53
CA LYS A 77 6.61 -4.44 -0.86
C LYS A 77 6.65 -3.01 -1.39
N LEU A 78 7.85 -2.54 -1.73
CA LEU A 78 8.08 -1.26 -2.38
C LEU A 78 8.15 -1.43 -3.90
N VAL A 79 7.38 -0.64 -4.63
CA VAL A 79 7.43 -0.53 -6.09
C VAL A 79 7.86 0.89 -6.45
N HIS A 80 8.95 1.02 -7.20
CA HIS A 80 9.29 2.28 -7.85
C HIS A 80 8.47 2.42 -9.11
N SER A 81 7.90 3.60 -9.34
CA SER A 81 7.01 3.83 -10.48
C SER A 81 7.28 5.18 -11.14
N ASN A 82 7.37 5.16 -12.48
CA ASN A 82 7.21 6.31 -13.35
C ASN A 82 6.19 5.92 -14.42
N LEU A 83 5.08 6.65 -14.54
CA LEU A 83 4.01 6.26 -15.47
C LEU A 83 4.29 6.62 -16.94
N GLU A 84 5.32 7.42 -17.23
CA GLU A 84 5.74 7.69 -18.61
C GLU A 84 6.72 6.64 -19.13
N GLU A 85 7.53 6.07 -18.24
CA GLU A 85 8.60 5.11 -18.59
C GLU A 85 8.17 3.65 -18.32
N ASP A 86 7.50 3.40 -17.19
CA ASP A 86 7.31 2.05 -16.63
C ASP A 86 5.82 1.68 -16.45
N ALA A 87 4.92 2.28 -17.24
CA ALA A 87 3.46 2.14 -17.06
C ALA A 87 2.99 0.68 -17.00
N GLU A 88 3.54 -0.18 -17.87
CA GLU A 88 3.17 -1.60 -17.92
C GLU A 88 3.68 -2.38 -16.72
N ASP A 89 4.88 -2.07 -16.22
CA ASP A 89 5.43 -2.73 -15.03
C ASP A 89 4.63 -2.37 -13.79
N VAL A 90 4.26 -1.09 -13.64
CA VAL A 90 3.36 -0.62 -12.57
C VAL A 90 2.01 -1.32 -12.65
N ARG A 91 1.46 -1.46 -13.87
CA ARG A 91 0.20 -2.18 -14.10
C ARG A 91 0.32 -3.65 -13.69
N MET A 92 1.39 -4.34 -14.07
CA MET A 92 1.63 -5.73 -13.72
C MET A 92 1.76 -5.92 -12.21
N GLU A 93 2.51 -5.05 -11.54
CA GLU A 93 2.69 -5.09 -10.09
C GLU A 93 1.38 -4.83 -9.33
N PHE A 94 0.59 -3.85 -9.78
CA PHE A 94 -0.74 -3.62 -9.23
C PHE A 94 -1.68 -4.81 -9.45
N ILE A 95 -1.71 -5.40 -10.65
CA ILE A 95 -2.54 -6.58 -10.93
C ILE A 95 -2.13 -7.77 -10.05
N LYS A 96 -0.83 -7.97 -9.84
CA LYS A 96 -0.31 -9.02 -8.95
C LYS A 96 -0.77 -8.82 -7.51
N TYR A 97 -0.65 -7.60 -7.00
CA TYR A 97 -1.16 -7.21 -5.70
C TYR A 97 -2.68 -7.43 -5.60
N PHE A 98 -3.46 -6.91 -6.55
CA PHE A 98 -4.91 -7.03 -6.56
C PHE A 98 -5.36 -8.50 -6.56
N ARG A 99 -4.73 -9.35 -7.36
CA ARG A 99 -4.98 -10.81 -7.35
C ARG A 99 -4.74 -11.43 -5.98
N SER A 100 -3.65 -11.06 -5.30
CA SER A 100 -3.39 -11.57 -3.94
C SER A 100 -4.46 -11.16 -2.92
N ILE A 101 -5.02 -9.95 -3.03
CA ILE A 101 -6.14 -9.51 -2.20
C ILE A 101 -7.38 -10.35 -2.47
N ILE A 102 -7.73 -10.58 -3.74
CA ILE A 102 -8.88 -11.42 -4.11
C ILE A 102 -8.73 -12.85 -3.58
N THR A 103 -7.54 -13.44 -3.72
CA THR A 103 -7.24 -14.76 -3.15
C THR A 103 -7.43 -14.76 -1.63
N PHE A 104 -6.87 -13.77 -0.94
CA PHE A 104 -7.01 -13.63 0.52
C PHE A 104 -8.47 -13.52 0.96
N ILE A 105 -9.29 -12.74 0.26
CA ILE A 105 -10.72 -12.60 0.55
C ILE A 105 -11.44 -13.94 0.40
N ASN A 106 -11.18 -14.65 -0.71
CA ASN A 106 -11.80 -15.95 -0.97
C ASN A 106 -11.44 -16.97 0.11
N GLU A 107 -10.16 -17.10 0.44
CA GLU A 107 -9.68 -18.01 1.50
C GLU A 107 -10.24 -17.66 2.87
N SER A 108 -10.40 -16.37 3.17
CA SER A 108 -11.00 -15.92 4.44
C SER A 108 -12.47 -16.31 4.52
N ARG A 109 -13.23 -16.13 3.42
CA ARG A 109 -14.64 -16.53 3.36
C ARG A 109 -14.82 -18.04 3.49
N GLU A 110 -13.99 -18.84 2.81
CA GLU A 110 -14.04 -20.30 2.91
C GLU A 110 -13.76 -20.78 4.35
N LYS A 111 -12.81 -20.15 5.05
CA LYS A 111 -12.53 -20.46 6.46
C LYS A 111 -13.70 -20.12 7.37
N GLU A 112 -14.35 -18.97 7.15
CA GLU A 112 -15.55 -18.58 7.88
C GLU A 112 -16.70 -19.57 7.64
N GLU A 113 -16.96 -19.95 6.39
CA GLU A 113 -17.97 -20.96 6.02
C GLU A 113 -17.71 -22.32 6.70
N MET A 114 -16.46 -22.79 6.73
CA MET A 114 -16.08 -24.04 7.40
C MET A 114 -16.29 -23.99 8.92
N SER A 115 -16.07 -22.83 9.55
CA SER A 115 -16.24 -22.65 10.99
C SER A 115 -17.69 -22.66 11.48
N ILE A 116 -18.66 -22.50 10.56
CA ILE A 116 -20.10 -22.54 10.87
C ILE A 116 -20.61 -24.00 10.90
N ILE A 117 -19.97 -24.89 10.15
CA ILE A 117 -20.38 -26.31 10.01
C ILE A 117 -19.75 -27.20 11.10
N SER A 118 -18.75 -26.68 11.82
CA SER A 118 -18.03 -27.36 12.91
C SER A 118 -18.66 -27.16 14.29
#